data_AF-A0AA46Z503-F1
#
_entry.id   AF-A0AA46Z503-F1
#
_cell.length_a   1.000
_cell.length_b   1.000
_cell.length_c   1.000
_cell.angle_alpha   90.00
_cell.angle_beta   90.00
_cell.angle_gamma   90.00
#
_symmetry.space_group_name_H-M   'P 1'
#
loop_
_entity.id
_entity.type
_entity.pdbx_description
1 polymer ?
#
loop_
_entity_poly.entity_id
_entity_poly.type
_entity_poly.pdbx_seq_one_letter_code
_entity_poly.pdbx_strand_id
1 'polypeptide(L)'
;MITIENGLTSDYPITKHALLVIQEQINRNHKTTEELKIIINNDDLKNVTASIRYISDNGNKIPDFWVSSEMHLILSQAIEEVLFKYKAYRNCNHEQFIPAISQEGRIFSDGTCSCSKCGIVTTSGFGERIGTTNTFKVNLSSRKYETRYDWGKVHLQAGESGIVISRGKGSYMTSFFEAFPKISGFGTFIRGEGKDIDEAEQNAWNKFQKQLACVEHHWTRKVHGSVRTDGYAQCECCGLRATALEPTTKCSKCEKNTAREFGDGFLCDDHFYKLTFQDFLDEENRITLEWDDNLETEKEIQNKKFENFVRAHFMVSLKDAFIANNYRDDKIDDKLMRFSIHYYNHFKRHVFGTRPFEYLHTVPATDNPDLISNLKIMKDNVSDIVKQIMDKEEKISFKRLINDLIPMPGYVKPKDNA
;
A
#
# COMPACT_ATOMS: atom_id res chain seq x y z
N MET A 1 2.11 -8.23 -35.21
CA MET A 1 3.30 -8.81 -34.55
C MET A 1 3.00 -8.98 -33.07
N ILE A 2 3.29 -10.13 -32.48
CA ILE A 2 3.06 -10.39 -31.05
C ILE A 2 4.38 -10.19 -30.30
N THR A 3 4.37 -9.38 -29.24
CA THR A 3 5.51 -9.10 -28.36
C THR A 3 5.20 -9.63 -26.96
N ILE A 4 6.16 -10.29 -26.30
CA ILE A 4 5.99 -10.89 -24.98
C ILE A 4 7.01 -10.31 -23.99
N GLU A 5 6.54 -9.84 -22.84
CA GLU A 5 7.37 -9.19 -21.82
C GLU A 5 7.05 -9.69 -20.39
N ASN A 6 8.03 -9.59 -19.49
CA ASN A 6 7.78 -9.78 -18.06
C ASN A 6 6.93 -8.64 -17.49
N GLY A 7 6.02 -8.97 -16.59
CA GLY A 7 5.31 -8.02 -15.76
C GLY A 7 6.21 -7.38 -14.71
N LEU A 8 5.81 -6.17 -14.27
CA LEU A 8 6.55 -5.38 -13.28
C LEU A 8 6.61 -6.02 -11.88
N THR A 9 5.71 -6.96 -11.60
CA THR A 9 5.54 -7.59 -10.29
C THR A 9 5.96 -9.06 -10.27
N SER A 10 6.71 -9.52 -11.28
CA SER A 10 7.16 -10.92 -11.36
C SER A 10 8.28 -11.17 -10.34
N ASP A 11 8.00 -11.98 -9.32
CA ASP A 11 9.00 -12.42 -8.34
C ASP A 11 10.03 -13.38 -8.97
N TYR A 12 9.63 -14.07 -10.05
CA TYR A 12 10.48 -14.95 -10.82
C TYR A 12 10.46 -14.57 -12.31
N PRO A 13 11.19 -13.52 -12.72
CA PRO A 13 11.18 -13.05 -14.10
C PRO A 13 11.71 -14.12 -15.06
N ILE A 14 11.00 -14.32 -16.15
CA ILE A 14 11.39 -15.24 -17.21
C ILE A 14 12.57 -14.63 -17.95
N THR A 15 13.58 -15.44 -18.27
CA THR A 15 14.77 -14.93 -18.97
C THR A 15 14.39 -14.33 -20.33
N LYS A 16 15.09 -13.26 -20.73
CA LYS A 16 14.88 -12.60 -22.02
C LYS A 16 14.98 -13.59 -23.19
N HIS A 17 15.90 -14.55 -23.11
CA HIS A 17 16.05 -15.59 -24.11
C HIS A 17 14.81 -16.50 -24.21
N ALA A 18 14.29 -16.99 -23.07
CA ALA A 18 13.09 -17.81 -23.06
C ALA A 18 11.88 -17.05 -23.62
N LEU A 19 11.71 -15.77 -23.27
CA LEU A 19 10.64 -14.93 -23.84
C LEU A 19 10.75 -14.79 -25.37
N LEU A 20 11.96 -14.60 -25.91
CA LEU A 20 12.18 -14.51 -27.36
C LEU A 20 11.82 -15.82 -28.08
N VAL A 21 12.24 -16.97 -27.53
CA VAL A 21 11.93 -18.29 -28.09
C VAL A 21 10.42 -18.51 -28.15
N ILE A 22 9.72 -18.17 -27.06
CA ILE A 22 8.25 -18.29 -26.99
C ILE A 22 7.60 -17.33 -27.98
N GLN A 23 8.07 -16.09 -28.05
CA GLN A 23 7.55 -15.09 -28.97
C GLN A 23 7.69 -15.54 -30.44
N GLU A 24 8.81 -16.15 -30.82
CA GLU A 24 9.00 -16.71 -32.16
C GLU A 24 8.06 -17.89 -32.44
N GLN A 25 7.86 -18.78 -31.46
CA GLN A 25 6.92 -19.90 -31.60
C GLN A 25 5.48 -19.40 -31.76
N ILE A 26 5.07 -18.43 -30.95
CA ILE A 26 3.73 -17.84 -30.99
C ILE A 26 3.50 -17.09 -32.31
N ASN A 27 4.44 -16.26 -32.78
CA ASN A 27 4.29 -15.57 -34.06
C ASN A 27 4.26 -16.53 -35.27
N ARG A 28 4.90 -17.71 -35.18
CA ARG A 28 4.78 -18.76 -36.21
C ARG A 28 3.38 -19.37 -36.25
N ASN A 29 2.79 -19.62 -35.08
CA ASN A 29 1.49 -20.28 -34.94
C ASN A 29 0.30 -19.30 -35.07
N HIS A 30 0.48 -18.03 -34.74
CA HIS A 30 -0.57 -17.01 -34.70
C HIS A 30 -0.20 -15.84 -35.62
N LYS A 31 -0.72 -15.89 -36.85
CA LYS A 31 -0.67 -14.74 -37.75
C LYS A 31 -1.68 -13.69 -37.29
N THR A 32 -1.23 -12.46 -37.09
CA THR A 32 -2.06 -11.30 -36.75
C THR A 32 -1.59 -10.09 -37.56
N THR A 33 -2.54 -9.28 -38.02
CA THR A 33 -2.30 -7.99 -38.67
C THR A 33 -2.05 -6.87 -37.67
N GLU A 34 -2.27 -7.13 -36.38
CA GLU A 34 -2.19 -6.16 -35.29
C GLU A 34 -0.92 -6.35 -34.46
N GLU A 35 -0.47 -5.30 -33.79
CA GLU A 35 0.56 -5.39 -32.77
C GLU A 35 -0.08 -5.76 -31.43
N LEU A 36 0.28 -6.92 -30.87
CA LEU A 36 -0.25 -7.40 -29.59
C LEU A 36 0.88 -7.51 -28.59
N LYS A 37 0.69 -6.93 -27.40
CA LYS A 37 1.63 -7.04 -26.30
C LYS A 37 1.06 -7.94 -25.20
N ILE A 38 1.77 -9.03 -24.91
CA ILE A 38 1.43 -9.99 -23.87
C ILE A 38 2.37 -9.76 -22.68
N ILE A 39 1.79 -9.49 -21.51
CA ILE A 39 2.49 -9.31 -20.25
C ILE A 39 2.35 -10.59 -19.43
N ILE A 40 3.47 -11.16 -19.01
CA ILE A 40 3.53 -12.38 -18.19
C ILE A 40 3.83 -12.02 -16.74
N ASN A 41 2.92 -12.34 -15.83
CA ASN A 41 3.19 -12.30 -14.39
C ASN A 41 3.44 -13.73 -13.89
N ASN A 42 4.55 -13.93 -13.18
CA ASN A 42 4.97 -15.23 -12.67
C ASN A 42 5.32 -15.09 -11.19
N ASP A 43 4.45 -15.61 -10.33
CA ASP A 43 4.56 -15.43 -8.89
C ASP A 43 5.44 -16.52 -8.25
N ASP A 44 5.46 -17.76 -8.79
CA ASP A 44 6.19 -18.89 -8.17
C ASP A 44 6.58 -20.03 -9.13
N LEU A 45 6.74 -19.76 -10.44
CA LEU A 45 7.01 -20.74 -11.53
C LEU A 45 5.89 -21.77 -11.79
N LYS A 46 4.93 -21.92 -10.88
CA LYS A 46 3.76 -22.80 -11.02
C LYS A 46 2.49 -22.01 -11.35
N ASN A 47 2.48 -20.74 -11.00
CA ASN A 47 1.36 -19.83 -11.22
C ASN A 47 1.75 -18.76 -12.23
N VAL A 48 1.62 -19.10 -13.51
CA VAL A 48 1.84 -18.14 -14.60
C VAL A 48 0.49 -17.58 -15.04
N THR A 49 0.38 -16.25 -15.06
CA THR A 49 -0.73 -15.56 -15.70
C THR A 49 -0.21 -14.75 -16.89
N ALA A 50 -0.85 -14.94 -18.05
CA ALA A 50 -0.62 -14.09 -19.20
C ALA A 50 -1.73 -13.05 -19.27
N SER A 51 -1.41 -11.87 -19.78
CA SER A 51 -2.41 -10.83 -20.01
C SER A 51 -2.13 -10.01 -21.26
N ILE A 52 -3.17 -9.72 -22.05
CA ILE A 52 -3.11 -8.72 -23.12
C ILE A 52 -3.84 -7.47 -22.62
N ARG A 53 -3.14 -6.33 -22.66
CA ARG A 53 -3.76 -5.01 -22.55
C ARG A 53 -3.98 -4.46 -23.95
N TYR A 54 -5.23 -4.24 -24.32
CA TYR A 54 -5.57 -3.53 -25.55
C TYR A 54 -5.92 -2.08 -25.21
N ILE A 55 -5.24 -1.15 -25.87
CA ILE A 55 -5.55 0.28 -25.83
C ILE A 55 -6.04 0.63 -27.23
N SER A 56 -7.28 1.10 -27.37
CA SER A 56 -7.81 1.46 -28.68
C SER A 56 -7.20 2.78 -29.16
N ASP A 57 -6.69 2.80 -30.38
CA ASP A 57 -6.22 4.03 -31.03
C ASP A 57 -7.38 5.00 -31.38
N ASN A 58 -8.63 4.54 -31.31
CA ASN A 58 -9.81 5.30 -31.73
C ASN A 58 -10.60 5.82 -30.51
N GLY A 59 -10.32 7.07 -30.14
CA GLY A 59 -10.92 7.81 -29.03
C GLY A 59 -12.37 7.46 -28.68
N ASN A 60 -12.51 6.70 -27.58
CA ASN A 60 -13.71 6.53 -26.76
C ASN A 60 -14.81 5.55 -27.21
N LYS A 61 -14.60 4.66 -28.18
CA LYS A 61 -15.62 3.61 -28.48
C LYS A 61 -15.35 2.24 -27.89
N ILE A 62 -14.09 1.91 -27.59
CA ILE A 62 -13.74 0.61 -27.04
C ILE A 62 -12.97 0.82 -25.73
N PRO A 63 -13.47 0.29 -24.61
CA PRO A 63 -12.86 0.49 -23.30
C PRO A 63 -11.52 -0.26 -23.21
N ASP A 64 -10.57 0.31 -22.45
CA ASP A 64 -9.39 -0.42 -22.00
C ASP A 64 -9.83 -1.74 -21.38
N PHE A 65 -9.36 -2.87 -21.92
CA PHE A 65 -9.70 -4.18 -21.39
C PHE A 65 -8.47 -5.05 -21.20
N TRP A 66 -8.59 -5.95 -20.22
CA TRP A 66 -7.60 -6.95 -19.89
C TRP A 66 -8.17 -8.31 -20.23
N VAL A 67 -7.45 -9.06 -21.06
CA VAL A 67 -7.71 -10.50 -21.22
C VAL A 67 -6.62 -11.21 -20.46
N SER A 68 -7.00 -11.90 -19.39
CA SER A 68 -6.08 -12.69 -18.57
C SER A 68 -6.39 -14.18 -18.67
N SER A 69 -5.34 -14.99 -18.57
CA SER A 69 -5.46 -16.43 -18.43
C SER A 69 -5.98 -16.80 -17.04
N GLU A 70 -6.45 -18.03 -16.88
CA GLU A 70 -6.67 -18.60 -15.55
C GLU A 70 -5.35 -18.75 -14.78
N MET A 71 -5.45 -18.85 -13.45
CA MET A 71 -4.31 -19.18 -12.59
C MET A 71 -3.96 -20.67 -12.75
N HIS A 72 -2.69 -21.03 -12.50
CA HIS A 72 -2.16 -22.40 -12.55
C HIS A 72 -1.94 -23.00 -13.95
N LEU A 73 -1.93 -22.18 -15.00
CA LEU A 73 -1.53 -22.64 -16.33
C LEU A 73 -0.01 -22.61 -16.49
N ILE A 74 0.53 -23.54 -17.28
CA ILE A 74 1.89 -23.37 -17.78
C ILE A 74 1.92 -22.20 -18.77
N LEU A 75 3.07 -21.56 -18.90
CA LEU A 75 3.26 -20.35 -19.69
C LEU A 75 2.67 -20.42 -21.12
N SER A 76 2.89 -21.52 -21.83
CA SER A 76 2.33 -21.70 -23.18
C SER A 76 0.81 -21.76 -23.16
N GLN A 77 0.20 -22.48 -22.22
CA GLN A 77 -1.25 -22.55 -22.07
C GLN A 77 -1.85 -21.19 -21.72
N ALA A 78 -1.21 -20.44 -20.82
CA ALA A 78 -1.65 -19.10 -20.45
C ALA A 78 -1.68 -18.16 -21.67
N ILE A 79 -0.63 -18.21 -22.51
CA ILE A 79 -0.55 -17.39 -23.73
C ILE A 79 -1.61 -17.82 -24.75
N GLU A 80 -1.76 -19.11 -24.99
CA GLU A 80 -2.76 -19.65 -25.92
C GLU A 80 -4.18 -19.28 -25.50
N GLU A 81 -4.50 -19.40 -24.21
CA GLU A 81 -5.80 -19.05 -23.66
C GLU A 81 -6.12 -17.56 -23.87
N VAL A 82 -5.15 -16.69 -23.58
CA VAL A 82 -5.30 -15.24 -23.77
C VAL A 82 -5.46 -14.88 -25.25
N LEU A 83 -4.73 -15.53 -26.15
CA LEU A 83 -4.88 -15.33 -27.59
C LEU A 83 -6.23 -15.86 -28.10
N PHE A 84 -6.70 -16.99 -27.58
CA PHE A 84 -8.02 -17.54 -27.88
C PHE A 84 -9.13 -16.57 -27.45
N LYS A 85 -9.10 -16.12 -26.19
CA LYS A 85 -10.03 -15.12 -25.65
C LYS A 85 -9.98 -13.82 -26.45
N TYR A 86 -8.78 -13.36 -26.86
CA TYR A 86 -8.61 -12.17 -27.71
C TYR A 86 -9.26 -12.34 -29.10
N LYS A 87 -9.06 -13.49 -29.76
CA LYS A 87 -9.70 -13.77 -31.06
C LYS A 87 -11.22 -13.82 -30.94
N ALA A 88 -11.72 -14.49 -29.89
CA ALA A 88 -13.16 -14.54 -29.61
C ALA A 88 -13.73 -13.14 -29.38
N TYR A 89 -12.99 -12.26 -28.69
CA TYR A 89 -13.31 -10.86 -28.54
C TYR A 89 -13.37 -10.13 -29.89
N ARG A 90 -12.31 -10.16 -30.71
CA ARG A 90 -12.26 -9.42 -32.00
C ARG A 90 -13.36 -9.82 -32.98
N ASN A 91 -13.81 -11.07 -32.90
CA ASN A 91 -14.89 -11.60 -33.74
C ASN A 91 -16.29 -11.38 -33.14
N CYS A 92 -16.39 -10.77 -31.97
CA CYS A 92 -17.65 -10.48 -31.31
C CYS A 92 -18.12 -9.06 -31.65
N ASN A 93 -19.43 -8.91 -31.87
CA ASN A 93 -20.06 -7.61 -32.09
C ASN A 93 -20.41 -6.86 -30.79
N HIS A 94 -20.24 -7.52 -29.63
CA HIS A 94 -20.47 -6.96 -28.29
C HIS A 94 -21.85 -6.30 -28.08
N GLU A 95 -22.87 -6.78 -28.79
CA GLU A 95 -24.25 -6.24 -28.68
C GLU A 95 -24.97 -6.62 -27.39
N GLN A 96 -24.50 -7.64 -26.68
CA GLN A 96 -25.18 -8.22 -25.53
C GLN A 96 -24.20 -8.39 -24.37
N PHE A 97 -24.36 -7.54 -23.36
CA PHE A 97 -23.69 -7.67 -22.08
C PHE A 97 -24.71 -8.07 -21.02
N ILE A 98 -24.33 -9.05 -20.20
CA ILE A 98 -25.09 -9.46 -19.02
C ILE A 98 -24.36 -8.95 -17.77
N PRO A 99 -25.06 -8.42 -16.76
CA PRO A 99 -24.43 -8.02 -15.52
C PRO A 99 -23.65 -9.18 -14.91
N ALA A 100 -22.42 -8.90 -14.45
CA ALA A 100 -21.62 -9.92 -13.81
C ALA A 100 -22.10 -10.13 -12.38
N ILE A 101 -22.04 -11.38 -11.94
CA ILE A 101 -22.57 -11.81 -10.65
C ILE A 101 -21.39 -12.26 -9.76
N SER A 102 -21.37 -11.82 -8.52
CA SER A 102 -20.41 -12.24 -7.50
C SER A 102 -20.60 -13.72 -7.15
N GLN A 103 -19.63 -14.31 -6.47
CA GLN A 103 -19.72 -15.70 -6.00
C GLN A 103 -20.90 -15.91 -5.03
N GLU A 104 -21.30 -14.86 -4.33
CA GLU A 104 -22.45 -14.80 -3.42
C GLU A 104 -23.79 -14.59 -4.16
N GLY A 105 -23.79 -14.56 -5.48
CA GLY A 105 -25.01 -14.44 -6.29
C GLY A 105 -25.54 -13.02 -6.45
N ARG A 106 -24.71 -11.98 -6.25
CA ARG A 106 -25.12 -10.56 -6.33
C ARG A 106 -24.61 -9.90 -7.60
N ILE A 107 -25.41 -9.05 -8.22
CA ILE A 107 -24.98 -8.26 -9.37
C ILE A 107 -23.97 -7.21 -8.91
N PHE A 108 -22.82 -7.11 -9.59
CA PHE A 108 -21.85 -6.07 -9.28
C PHE A 108 -22.41 -4.67 -9.57
N SER A 109 -22.42 -3.82 -8.56
CA SER A 109 -22.96 -2.46 -8.69
C SER A 109 -22.02 -1.50 -9.43
N ASP A 110 -20.72 -1.83 -9.54
CA ASP A 110 -19.72 -1.03 -10.27
C ASP A 110 -19.86 -1.06 -11.80
N GLY A 111 -20.94 -1.65 -12.34
CA GLY A 111 -21.17 -1.78 -13.77
C GLY A 111 -20.39 -2.91 -14.43
N THR A 112 -19.71 -3.76 -13.65
CA THR A 112 -19.06 -4.96 -14.20
C THR A 112 -20.07 -5.85 -14.91
N CYS A 113 -19.80 -6.16 -16.17
CA CYS A 113 -20.61 -7.03 -17.00
C CYS A 113 -19.73 -7.93 -17.86
N SER A 114 -20.31 -9.03 -18.34
CA SER A 114 -19.67 -9.95 -19.28
C SER A 114 -20.43 -10.01 -20.59
N CYS A 115 -19.74 -10.02 -21.73
CA CYS A 115 -20.40 -10.25 -23.00
C CYS A 115 -20.95 -11.69 -23.06
N SER A 116 -22.25 -11.86 -23.35
CA SER A 116 -22.89 -13.18 -23.41
C SER A 116 -22.33 -14.08 -24.51
N LYS A 117 -21.69 -13.51 -25.53
CA LYS A 117 -21.14 -14.25 -26.69
C LYS A 117 -19.67 -14.66 -26.51
N CYS A 118 -18.82 -13.75 -26.04
CA CYS A 118 -17.37 -14.02 -25.94
C CYS A 118 -16.83 -14.09 -24.50
N GLY A 119 -17.66 -13.84 -23.49
CA GLY A 119 -17.29 -13.92 -22.08
C GLY A 119 -16.37 -12.78 -21.60
N ILE A 120 -16.03 -11.80 -22.44
CA ILE A 120 -15.17 -10.70 -21.99
C ILE A 120 -15.85 -9.89 -20.89
N VAL A 121 -15.10 -9.62 -19.82
CA VAL A 121 -15.55 -8.82 -18.67
C VAL A 121 -15.09 -7.38 -18.84
N THR A 122 -16.00 -6.43 -18.59
CA THR A 122 -15.70 -5.00 -18.61
C THR A 122 -16.55 -4.24 -17.60
N THR A 123 -16.08 -3.08 -17.15
CA THR A 123 -16.82 -2.17 -16.25
C THR A 123 -17.52 -1.02 -16.99
N SER A 124 -17.58 -1.11 -18.32
CA SER A 124 -17.99 0.00 -19.21
C SER A 124 -19.18 -0.34 -20.10
N GLY A 125 -19.66 -1.59 -20.09
CA GLY A 125 -20.82 -2.04 -20.86
C GLY A 125 -22.17 -1.57 -20.26
N PHE A 126 -22.15 -1.14 -19.00
CA PHE A 126 -23.17 -0.30 -18.38
C PHE A 126 -22.44 0.90 -17.80
N GLY A 127 -22.41 2.02 -18.52
CA GLY A 127 -21.64 3.21 -18.12
C GLY A 127 -22.05 3.86 -16.80
N GLU A 128 -22.99 3.27 -16.05
CA GLU A 128 -23.52 3.81 -14.80
C GLU A 128 -23.60 2.72 -13.73
N ARG A 129 -23.30 3.12 -12.49
CA ARG A 129 -23.40 2.28 -11.29
C ARG A 129 -24.84 1.77 -11.16
N ILE A 130 -25.03 0.46 -11.07
CA ILE A 130 -26.35 -0.21 -11.11
C ILE A 130 -26.97 -0.37 -9.70
N GLY A 131 -26.37 0.25 -8.67
CA GLY A 131 -26.86 0.15 -7.29
C GLY A 131 -26.10 1.04 -6.32
N THR A 132 -26.45 0.94 -5.04
CA THR A 132 -25.79 1.72 -3.96
C THR A 132 -24.77 0.91 -3.16
N THR A 133 -24.75 -0.41 -3.34
CA THR A 133 -23.77 -1.34 -2.75
C THR A 133 -22.37 -1.12 -3.31
N ASN A 134 -21.38 -1.80 -2.73
CA ASN A 134 -19.97 -1.57 -3.01
C ASN A 134 -19.33 -2.82 -3.60
N THR A 135 -18.63 -2.65 -4.72
CA THR A 135 -17.78 -3.68 -5.31
C THR A 135 -16.32 -3.44 -4.94
N PHE A 136 -15.62 -4.45 -4.43
CA PHE A 136 -14.16 -4.37 -4.17
C PHE A 136 -13.46 -5.73 -4.32
N LYS A 137 -12.13 -5.72 -4.48
CA LYS A 137 -11.31 -6.94 -4.57
C LYS A 137 -11.09 -7.54 -3.18
N VAL A 138 -11.28 -8.85 -3.03
CA VAL A 138 -11.02 -9.56 -1.77
C VAL A 138 -9.51 -9.68 -1.54
N ASN A 139 -9.05 -9.44 -0.31
CA ASN A 139 -7.63 -9.49 0.04
C ASN A 139 -7.06 -10.89 -0.22
N LEU A 140 -5.88 -10.93 -0.85
CA LEU A 140 -5.16 -12.15 -1.23
C LEU A 140 -5.94 -13.11 -2.14
N SER A 141 -7.06 -12.65 -2.71
CA SER A 141 -7.86 -13.41 -3.68
C SER A 141 -7.93 -12.67 -5.01
N SER A 142 -8.14 -13.41 -6.09
CA SER A 142 -8.33 -12.85 -7.44
C SER A 142 -9.77 -12.36 -7.66
N ARG A 143 -10.72 -12.70 -6.79
CA ARG A 143 -12.14 -12.39 -6.97
C ARG A 143 -12.54 -11.02 -6.40
N LYS A 144 -13.65 -10.50 -6.94
CA LYS A 144 -14.38 -9.35 -6.39
C LYS A 144 -15.49 -9.82 -5.44
N TYR A 145 -15.85 -8.96 -4.50
CA TYR A 145 -16.99 -9.10 -3.61
C TYR A 145 -17.95 -7.95 -3.83
N GLU A 146 -19.25 -8.25 -3.79
CA GLU A 146 -20.33 -7.26 -3.79
C GLU A 146 -20.99 -7.25 -2.42
N THR A 147 -21.02 -6.09 -1.76
CA THR A 147 -21.63 -5.97 -0.43
C THR A 147 -23.11 -6.27 -0.46
N ARG A 148 -23.59 -6.89 0.63
CA ARG A 148 -25.03 -7.05 0.89
C ARG A 148 -25.67 -5.72 1.27
N TYR A 149 -24.91 -4.86 1.94
CA TYR A 149 -25.39 -3.59 2.49
C TYR A 149 -24.79 -2.38 1.78
N ASP A 150 -25.49 -1.25 1.86
CA ASP A 150 -25.02 0.04 1.35
C ASP A 150 -24.13 0.70 2.40
N TRP A 151 -22.82 0.54 2.25
CA TRP A 151 -21.83 1.18 3.12
C TRP A 151 -21.53 2.64 2.72
N GLY A 152 -22.18 3.17 1.68
CA GLY A 152 -21.92 4.49 1.15
C GLY A 152 -20.48 4.68 0.65
N LYS A 153 -19.90 5.84 0.93
CA LYS A 153 -18.52 6.19 0.56
C LYS A 153 -17.55 5.85 1.69
N VAL A 154 -17.39 4.56 1.96
CA VAL A 154 -16.50 4.03 3.00
C VAL A 154 -15.43 3.15 2.36
N HIS A 155 -14.21 3.18 2.90
CA HIS A 155 -13.18 2.22 2.53
C HIS A 155 -13.51 0.86 3.15
N LEU A 156 -13.50 -0.18 2.33
CA LEU A 156 -13.88 -1.54 2.70
C LEU A 156 -12.77 -2.50 2.31
N GLN A 157 -12.56 -3.53 3.12
CA GLN A 157 -11.75 -4.68 2.77
C GLN A 157 -12.32 -5.94 3.42
N ALA A 158 -12.04 -7.09 2.81
CA ALA A 158 -12.46 -8.37 3.33
C ALA A 158 -11.46 -9.44 2.93
N GLY A 159 -11.43 -10.54 3.69
CA GLY A 159 -10.60 -11.70 3.39
C GLY A 159 -11.27 -12.97 3.88
N GLU A 160 -11.04 -14.05 3.15
CA GLU A 160 -11.59 -15.36 3.49
C GLU A 160 -10.87 -15.99 4.69
N SER A 161 -9.63 -15.55 4.95
CA SER A 161 -8.77 -16.10 6.00
C SER A 161 -7.93 -14.98 6.62
N GLY A 162 -8.24 -14.60 7.85
CA GLY A 162 -7.50 -13.64 8.65
C GLY A 162 -7.19 -14.19 10.04
N ILE A 163 -6.00 -13.86 10.55
CA ILE A 163 -5.57 -14.24 11.89
C ILE A 163 -6.17 -13.26 12.91
N VAL A 164 -6.81 -13.79 13.94
CA VAL A 164 -7.19 -13.03 15.14
C VAL A 164 -6.25 -13.43 16.26
N ILE A 165 -5.52 -12.44 16.79
CA ILE A 165 -4.63 -12.64 17.93
C ILE A 165 -5.38 -12.21 19.19
N SER A 166 -5.66 -13.16 20.07
CA SER A 166 -6.30 -12.88 21.36
C SER A 166 -5.31 -13.07 22.52
N ARG A 167 -5.38 -12.20 23.51
CA ARG A 167 -4.65 -12.39 24.77
C ARG A 167 -5.33 -13.52 25.57
N GLY A 168 -4.63 -14.64 25.74
CA GLY A 168 -5.03 -15.73 26.63
C GLY A 168 -6.02 -16.77 26.08
N LYS A 169 -6.55 -16.62 24.86
CA LYS A 169 -7.42 -17.63 24.23
C LYS A 169 -6.84 -18.25 22.96
N GLY A 170 -5.55 -18.02 22.68
CA GLY A 170 -4.89 -18.45 21.45
C GLY A 170 -5.25 -17.60 20.24
N SER A 171 -4.56 -17.82 19.13
CA SER A 171 -4.91 -17.26 17.83
C SER A 171 -5.86 -18.20 17.09
N TYR A 172 -6.76 -17.65 16.27
CA TYR A 172 -7.63 -18.43 15.39
C TYR A 172 -7.75 -17.77 14.01
N MET A 173 -8.16 -18.57 13.02
CA MET A 173 -8.43 -18.11 11.66
C MET A 173 -9.93 -17.89 11.48
N THR A 174 -10.32 -16.81 10.80
CA THR A 174 -11.71 -16.50 10.47
C THR A 174 -11.78 -15.66 9.20
N SER A 175 -12.89 -15.73 8.47
CA SER A 175 -13.18 -14.70 7.46
C SER A 175 -13.46 -13.38 8.15
N PHE A 176 -13.07 -12.27 7.52
CA PHE A 176 -13.26 -10.94 8.07
C PHE A 176 -13.81 -9.97 7.04
N PHE A 177 -14.52 -8.97 7.55
CA PHE A 177 -14.97 -7.80 6.80
C PHE A 177 -14.67 -6.55 7.63
N GLU A 178 -14.02 -5.58 7.01
CA GLU A 178 -13.55 -4.37 7.66
C GLU A 178 -14.04 -3.13 6.93
N ALA A 179 -14.54 -2.17 7.70
CA ALA A 179 -15.01 -0.89 7.23
C ALA A 179 -14.37 0.24 8.04
N PHE A 180 -14.06 1.35 7.35
CA PHE A 180 -13.42 2.52 7.94
C PHE A 180 -14.30 3.78 7.81
N PRO A 181 -15.50 3.81 8.44
CA PRO A 181 -16.42 4.92 8.31
C PRO A 181 -16.03 6.12 9.17
N LYS A 182 -16.64 7.27 8.87
CA LYS A 182 -16.77 8.39 9.81
C LYS A 182 -18.17 8.39 10.41
N ILE A 183 -18.27 8.38 11.74
CA ILE A 183 -19.54 8.37 12.48
C ILE A 183 -19.53 9.54 13.46
N SER A 184 -20.54 10.41 13.37
CA SER A 184 -20.63 11.63 14.20
C SER A 184 -19.35 12.49 14.15
N GLY A 185 -18.68 12.56 12.99
CA GLY A 185 -17.42 13.28 12.80
C GLY A 185 -16.14 12.49 13.14
N PHE A 186 -16.26 11.36 13.85
CA PHE A 186 -15.11 10.55 14.25
C PHE A 186 -14.79 9.45 13.23
N GLY A 187 -13.55 9.36 12.78
CA GLY A 187 -13.07 8.19 12.04
C GLY A 187 -12.98 6.98 12.95
N THR A 188 -13.48 5.83 12.50
CA THR A 188 -13.44 4.58 13.28
C THR A 188 -13.10 3.37 12.41
N PHE A 189 -12.89 2.24 13.07
CA PHE A 189 -12.62 0.94 12.47
C PHE A 189 -13.65 -0.07 12.96
N ILE A 190 -14.35 -0.70 12.02
CA ILE A 190 -15.33 -1.73 12.30
C ILE A 190 -14.87 -3.02 11.64
N ARG A 191 -14.70 -4.07 12.44
CA ARG A 191 -14.40 -5.42 11.96
C ARG A 191 -15.53 -6.37 12.34
N GLY A 192 -16.03 -7.11 11.37
CA GLY A 192 -16.84 -8.30 11.56
C GLY A 192 -16.03 -9.55 11.25
N GLU A 193 -16.39 -10.64 11.91
CA GLU A 193 -15.76 -11.97 11.77
C GLU A 193 -16.88 -12.99 11.55
N GLY A 194 -16.58 -14.06 10.82
CA GLY A 194 -17.59 -15.07 10.47
C GLY A 194 -16.98 -16.31 9.83
N LYS A 195 -17.84 -17.27 9.50
CA LYS A 195 -17.46 -18.48 8.74
C LYS A 195 -17.12 -18.17 7.28
N ASP A 196 -17.70 -17.09 6.75
CA ASP A 196 -17.56 -16.58 5.40
C ASP A 196 -17.63 -15.04 5.42
N ILE A 197 -17.35 -14.40 4.28
CA ILE A 197 -17.37 -12.94 4.16
C ILE A 197 -18.78 -12.38 4.40
N ASP A 198 -19.84 -13.11 4.06
CA ASP A 198 -21.24 -12.68 4.22
C ASP A 198 -21.63 -12.56 5.70
N GLU A 199 -21.27 -13.55 6.51
CA GLU A 199 -21.47 -13.50 7.96
C GLU A 199 -20.58 -12.42 8.60
N ALA A 200 -19.34 -12.28 8.13
CA ALA A 200 -18.46 -11.23 8.59
C ALA A 200 -19.01 -9.82 8.26
N GLU A 201 -19.52 -9.59 7.05
CA GLU A 201 -20.17 -8.33 6.66
C GLU A 201 -21.39 -8.07 7.53
N GLN A 202 -22.26 -9.05 7.74
CA GLN A 202 -23.43 -8.92 8.62
C GLN A 202 -23.04 -8.45 10.02
N ASN A 203 -22.00 -9.06 10.59
CA ASN A 203 -21.51 -8.74 11.91
C ASN A 203 -20.88 -7.34 11.98
N ALA A 204 -20.20 -6.90 10.91
CA ALA A 204 -19.71 -5.54 10.79
C ALA A 204 -20.86 -4.53 10.65
N TRP A 205 -21.85 -4.84 9.80
CA TRP A 205 -23.01 -3.99 9.53
C TRP A 205 -23.85 -3.75 10.77
N ASN A 206 -24.09 -4.80 11.58
CA ASN A 206 -24.81 -4.67 12.84
C ASN A 206 -24.10 -3.72 13.82
N LYS A 207 -22.75 -3.76 13.88
CA LYS A 207 -21.96 -2.82 14.67
C LYS A 207 -22.09 -1.38 14.13
N PHE A 208 -22.02 -1.22 12.80
CA PHE A 208 -22.16 0.07 12.15
C PHE A 208 -23.51 0.72 12.41
N GLN A 209 -24.61 -0.02 12.23
CA GLN A 209 -25.96 0.46 12.50
C GLN A 209 -26.16 0.82 13.97
N LYS A 210 -25.64 0.02 14.90
CA LYS A 210 -25.65 0.34 16.34
C LYS A 210 -24.94 1.66 16.64
N GLN A 211 -23.82 1.93 15.98
CA GLN A 211 -23.03 3.16 16.17
C GLN A 211 -23.72 4.38 15.53
N LEU A 212 -24.33 4.23 14.35
CA LEU A 212 -25.10 5.30 13.69
C LEU A 212 -26.34 5.70 14.50
N ALA A 213 -27.00 4.74 15.16
CA ALA A 213 -28.21 5.00 15.95
C ALA A 213 -27.94 5.71 17.29
N CYS A 214 -26.67 5.87 17.68
CA CYS A 214 -26.30 6.50 18.95
C CYS A 214 -26.40 8.03 18.84
N VAL A 215 -27.42 8.62 19.47
CA VAL A 215 -27.68 10.07 19.44
C VAL A 215 -26.59 10.85 20.18
N GLU A 216 -26.21 10.38 21.36
CA GLU A 216 -25.17 10.97 22.19
C GLU A 216 -24.17 9.89 22.60
N HIS A 217 -22.88 10.16 22.41
CA HIS A 217 -21.82 9.21 22.74
C HIS A 217 -21.29 9.46 24.15
N HIS A 218 -21.45 8.48 25.04
CA HIS A 218 -20.89 8.53 26.39
C HIS A 218 -19.55 7.82 26.42
N TRP A 219 -18.47 8.60 26.46
CA TRP A 219 -17.12 8.09 26.30
C TRP A 219 -16.52 7.60 27.61
N THR A 220 -15.97 6.38 27.57
CA THR A 220 -15.10 5.84 28.60
C THR A 220 -13.69 5.61 28.07
N ARG A 221 -12.68 5.85 28.91
CA ARG A 221 -11.27 5.51 28.62
C ARG A 221 -11.00 4.01 28.71
N LYS A 222 -11.94 3.23 29.25
CA LYS A 222 -11.80 1.77 29.39
C LYS A 222 -12.12 1.09 28.06
N VAL A 223 -11.09 0.76 27.29
CA VAL A 223 -11.21 0.07 26.00
C VAL A 223 -10.61 -1.32 26.12
N HIS A 224 -11.36 -2.37 25.77
CA HIS A 224 -10.93 -3.77 25.91
C HIS A 224 -10.43 -4.15 27.31
N GLY A 225 -10.99 -3.53 28.36
CA GLY A 225 -10.60 -3.78 29.75
C GLY A 225 -9.43 -2.93 30.25
N SER A 226 -8.74 -2.21 29.37
CA SER A 226 -7.58 -1.36 29.71
C SER A 226 -7.96 0.12 29.68
N VAL A 227 -7.45 0.90 30.63
CA VAL A 227 -7.61 2.37 30.62
C VAL A 227 -6.59 2.98 29.65
N ARG A 228 -7.07 3.80 28.72
CA ARG A 228 -6.27 4.51 27.72
C ARG A 228 -5.97 5.95 28.16
N THR A 229 -4.75 6.40 27.90
CA THR A 229 -4.26 7.74 28.29
C THR A 229 -4.03 8.67 27.09
N ASP A 230 -4.04 8.13 25.89
CA ASP A 230 -3.78 8.78 24.60
C ASP A 230 -5.00 9.52 24.01
N GLY A 231 -6.11 9.59 24.76
CA GLY A 231 -7.37 10.18 24.28
C GLY A 231 -8.27 9.21 23.51
N TYR A 232 -7.78 7.99 23.23
CA TYR A 232 -8.60 6.93 22.66
C TYR A 232 -9.65 6.46 23.67
N ALA A 233 -10.91 6.39 23.23
CA ALA A 233 -12.05 6.08 24.07
C ALA A 233 -13.05 5.18 23.34
N GLN A 234 -13.93 4.56 24.11
CA GLN A 234 -15.06 3.78 23.61
C GLN A 234 -16.36 4.37 24.14
N CYS A 235 -17.37 4.47 23.28
CA CYS A 235 -18.72 4.83 23.70
C CYS A 235 -19.36 3.64 24.45
N GLU A 236 -19.87 3.88 25.66
CA GLU A 236 -20.50 2.85 26.49
C GLU A 236 -21.86 2.38 25.93
N CYS A 237 -22.54 3.25 25.18
CA CYS A 237 -23.85 2.95 24.60
C CYS A 237 -23.72 2.04 23.36
N CYS A 238 -22.87 2.45 22.40
CA CYS A 238 -22.83 1.84 21.07
C CYS A 238 -21.54 1.07 20.75
N GLY A 239 -20.48 1.25 21.56
CA GLY A 239 -19.18 0.65 21.32
C GLY A 239 -18.37 1.31 20.22
N LEU A 240 -18.76 2.49 19.72
CA LEU A 240 -17.93 3.31 18.84
C LEU A 240 -16.58 3.57 19.51
N ARG A 241 -15.48 3.45 18.76
CA ARG A 241 -14.14 3.75 19.27
C ARG A 241 -13.49 4.83 18.43
N ALA A 242 -12.92 5.83 19.09
CA ALA A 242 -12.29 6.96 18.45
C ALA A 242 -11.35 7.68 19.44
N THR A 243 -10.47 8.52 18.91
CA THR A 243 -9.77 9.54 19.70
C THR A 243 -10.76 10.67 19.98
N ALA A 244 -11.54 10.53 21.05
CA ALA A 244 -12.68 11.39 21.36
C ALA A 244 -12.49 12.23 22.65
N LEU A 245 -11.44 11.94 23.42
CA LEU A 245 -11.12 12.64 24.66
C LEU A 245 -9.75 13.27 24.56
N GLU A 246 -9.52 14.34 25.33
CA GLU A 246 -8.18 14.87 25.52
C GLU A 246 -7.25 13.81 26.15
N PRO A 247 -5.98 13.72 25.73
CA PRO A 247 -5.02 12.83 26.38
C PRO A 247 -4.77 13.25 27.83
N THR A 248 -4.43 12.29 28.69
CA THR A 248 -4.02 12.53 30.09
C THR A 248 -2.51 12.51 30.26
N THR A 249 -1.79 11.98 29.29
CA THR A 249 -0.33 12.07 29.20
C THR A 249 0.10 13.52 28.99
N LYS A 250 1.29 13.86 29.50
CA LYS A 250 1.76 15.25 29.63
C LYS A 250 3.08 15.44 28.90
N CYS A 251 3.21 16.58 28.22
CA CYS A 251 4.48 16.98 27.62
C CYS A 251 5.56 17.10 28.69
N SER A 252 6.69 16.43 28.50
CA SER A 252 7.85 16.45 29.41
C SER A 252 8.52 17.83 29.56
N LYS A 253 8.19 18.79 28.68
CA LYS A 253 8.77 20.14 28.69
C LYS A 253 7.84 21.23 29.23
N CYS A 254 6.52 21.06 29.12
CA CYS A 254 5.56 22.12 29.49
C CYS A 254 4.23 21.65 30.08
N GLU A 255 4.09 20.35 30.37
CA GLU A 255 2.92 19.77 31.07
C GLU A 255 1.57 19.92 30.36
N LYS A 256 1.54 20.42 29.12
CA LYS A 256 0.37 20.39 28.24
C LYS A 256 -0.02 18.93 27.96
N ASN A 257 -1.32 18.65 27.92
CA ASN A 257 -1.83 17.34 27.52
C ASN A 257 -1.36 17.01 26.09
N THR A 258 -0.86 15.79 25.88
CA THR A 258 -0.44 15.30 24.56
C THR A 258 -0.34 13.79 24.54
N ALA A 259 -0.73 13.15 23.44
CA ALA A 259 -0.59 11.71 23.20
C ALA A 259 0.67 11.34 22.39
N ARG A 260 1.41 12.35 21.94
CA ARG A 260 2.56 12.17 21.04
C ARG A 260 3.77 11.67 21.82
N GLU A 261 4.09 10.41 21.62
CA GLU A 261 5.28 9.74 22.15
C GLU A 261 6.54 10.22 21.39
N PHE A 262 7.62 10.44 22.14
CA PHE A 262 8.97 10.68 21.61
C PHE A 262 9.98 10.25 22.67
N GLY A 263 10.80 9.26 22.32
CA GLY A 263 11.63 8.54 23.28
C GLY A 263 10.82 7.96 24.44
N ASP A 264 11.35 8.07 25.65
CA ASP A 264 10.71 7.50 26.85
C ASP A 264 9.57 8.36 27.42
N GLY A 265 9.09 9.36 26.68
CA GLY A 265 8.08 10.28 27.16
C GLY A 265 7.19 10.86 26.07
N PHE A 266 6.55 11.97 26.40
CA PHE A 266 5.59 12.63 25.52
C PHE A 266 6.00 14.08 25.26
N LEU A 267 5.76 14.57 24.03
CA LEU A 267 5.98 15.96 23.65
C LEU A 267 4.70 16.57 23.10
N CYS A 268 4.43 17.84 23.38
CA CYS A 268 3.40 18.57 22.64
C CYS A 268 3.96 18.97 21.26
N ASP A 269 3.08 19.28 20.31
CA ASP A 269 3.49 19.65 18.95
C ASP A 269 4.55 20.77 18.93
N ASP A 270 4.36 21.83 19.73
CA ASP A 270 5.32 22.94 19.80
C ASP A 270 6.74 22.51 20.21
N HIS A 271 6.87 21.50 21.08
CA HIS A 271 8.18 21.00 21.51
C HIS A 271 8.73 19.95 20.55
N PHE A 272 7.88 19.11 19.98
CA PHE A 272 8.28 18.18 18.91
C PHE A 272 8.86 18.94 17.70
N TYR A 273 8.21 20.03 17.29
CA TYR A 273 8.69 20.81 16.15
C TYR A 273 10.00 21.58 16.42
N LYS A 274 10.38 21.76 17.67
CA LYS A 274 11.65 22.38 18.08
C LYS A 274 12.81 21.38 18.18
N LEU A 275 12.54 20.08 18.05
CA LEU A 275 13.58 19.05 18.04
C LEU A 275 14.57 19.32 16.90
N THR A 276 15.84 19.21 17.25
CA THR A 276 17.00 19.40 16.38
C THR A 276 17.43 18.09 15.73
N PHE A 277 18.36 18.16 14.77
CA PHE A 277 19.00 16.96 14.21
C PHE A 277 19.61 16.06 15.28
N GLN A 278 20.28 16.66 16.27
CA GLN A 278 20.93 15.89 17.32
C GLN A 278 19.90 15.15 18.19
N ASP A 279 18.77 15.79 18.52
CA ASP A 279 17.71 15.15 19.31
C ASP A 279 17.15 13.90 18.61
N PHE A 280 16.93 13.95 17.28
CA PHE A 280 16.49 12.79 16.50
C PHE A 280 17.57 11.71 16.38
N LEU A 281 18.82 12.11 16.18
CA LEU A 281 19.94 11.19 16.05
C LEU A 281 20.19 10.43 17.35
N ASP A 282 20.17 11.13 18.48
CA ASP A 282 20.37 10.53 19.80
C ASP A 282 19.26 9.51 20.10
N GLU A 283 18.01 9.85 19.80
CA GLU A 283 16.88 8.96 20.02
C GLU A 283 16.92 7.71 19.11
N GLU A 284 17.18 7.86 17.82
CA GLU A 284 17.32 6.71 16.91
C GLU A 284 18.50 5.80 17.32
N ASN A 285 19.62 6.38 17.79
CA ASN A 285 20.75 5.62 18.29
C ASN A 285 20.44 4.88 19.59
N ARG A 286 19.69 5.51 20.49
CA ARG A 286 19.25 4.88 21.74
C ARG A 286 18.36 3.67 21.45
N ILE A 287 17.33 3.81 20.61
CA ILE A 287 16.44 2.71 20.22
C ILE A 287 17.24 1.55 19.62
N THR A 288 18.16 1.85 18.69
CA THR A 288 19.04 0.84 18.10
C THR A 288 19.82 0.06 19.16
N LEU A 289 20.40 0.74 20.14
CA LEU A 289 21.26 0.11 21.15
C LEU A 289 20.46 -0.66 22.21
N GLU A 290 19.22 -0.26 22.48
CA GLU A 290 18.38 -0.89 23.50
C GLU A 290 17.53 -2.06 22.97
N TRP A 291 17.15 -2.04 21.68
CA TRP A 291 16.14 -2.98 21.14
C TRP A 291 16.71 -3.99 20.13
N ASP A 292 17.93 -3.79 19.66
CA ASP A 292 18.57 -4.69 18.70
C ASP A 292 19.60 -5.59 19.38
N ASP A 293 19.10 -6.58 20.13
CA ASP A 293 19.90 -7.62 20.80
C ASP A 293 20.76 -8.46 19.82
N ASN A 294 20.56 -8.30 18.50
CA ASN A 294 21.25 -9.06 17.46
C ASN A 294 22.45 -8.33 16.85
N LEU A 295 22.79 -7.11 17.30
CA LEU A 295 24.00 -6.43 16.87
C LEU A 295 25.21 -7.02 17.60
N GLU A 296 25.83 -8.04 17.00
CA GLU A 296 26.91 -8.79 17.61
C GLU A 296 28.31 -8.17 17.36
N THR A 297 28.45 -7.36 16.30
CA THR A 297 29.74 -6.81 15.89
C THR A 297 29.79 -5.28 15.88
N GLU A 298 30.98 -4.72 16.17
CA GLU A 298 31.25 -3.27 16.08
C GLU A 298 30.91 -2.71 14.69
N LYS A 299 31.11 -3.51 13.63
CA LYS A 299 30.78 -3.12 12.26
C LYS A 299 29.27 -2.94 12.07
N GLU A 300 28.46 -3.84 12.60
CA GLU A 300 26.99 -3.75 12.52
C GLU A 300 26.48 -2.53 13.29
N ILE A 301 27.03 -2.27 14.48
CA ILE A 301 26.73 -1.07 15.26
C ILE A 301 27.07 0.20 14.47
N GLN A 302 28.24 0.26 13.83
CA GLN A 302 28.65 1.41 13.01
C GLN A 302 27.75 1.60 11.79
N ASN A 303 27.40 0.52 11.08
CA ASN A 303 26.45 0.56 9.97
C ASN A 303 25.09 1.12 10.43
N LYS A 304 24.62 0.68 11.60
CA LYS A 304 23.32 1.10 12.13
C LYS A 304 23.31 2.55 12.60
N LYS A 305 24.37 3.01 13.27
CA LYS A 305 24.55 4.43 13.62
C LYS A 305 24.57 5.33 12.39
N PHE A 306 25.18 4.87 11.30
CA PHE A 306 25.16 5.61 10.04
C PHE A 306 23.77 5.62 9.37
N GLU A 307 23.06 4.49 9.39
CA GLU A 307 21.65 4.43 8.98
C GLU A 307 20.81 5.47 9.75
N ASN A 308 20.98 5.51 11.07
CA ASN A 308 20.29 6.46 11.95
C ASN A 308 20.67 7.93 11.64
N PHE A 309 21.95 8.20 11.38
CA PHE A 309 22.44 9.51 10.92
C PHE A 309 21.70 9.98 9.67
N VAL A 310 21.62 9.13 8.64
CA VAL A 310 20.91 9.45 7.40
C VAL A 310 19.40 9.64 7.68
N ARG A 311 18.77 8.75 8.46
CA ARG A 311 17.34 8.86 8.82
C ARG A 311 17.00 10.13 9.59
N ALA A 312 17.84 10.55 10.54
CA ALA A 312 17.67 11.79 11.29
C ALA A 312 17.70 13.02 10.37
N HIS A 313 18.58 13.04 9.35
CA HIS A 313 18.60 14.08 8.33
C HIS A 313 17.28 14.13 7.54
N PHE A 314 16.71 12.98 7.17
CA PHE A 314 15.40 12.93 6.50
C PHE A 314 14.28 13.46 7.40
N MET A 315 14.20 13.00 8.65
CA MET A 315 13.15 13.38 9.58
C MET A 315 13.14 14.89 9.83
N VAL A 316 14.31 15.49 10.08
CA VAL A 316 14.40 16.94 10.30
C VAL A 316 14.09 17.71 9.02
N SER A 317 14.60 17.28 7.86
CA SER A 317 14.33 17.96 6.58
C SER A 317 12.84 17.96 6.23
N LEU A 318 12.15 16.82 6.42
CA LEU A 318 10.71 16.70 6.21
C LEU A 318 9.94 17.58 7.19
N LYS A 319 10.24 17.47 8.49
CA LYS A 319 9.61 18.27 9.55
C LYS A 319 9.76 19.77 9.26
N ASP A 320 10.97 20.23 8.97
CA ASP A 320 11.25 21.65 8.70
C ASP A 320 10.54 22.13 7.43
N ALA A 321 10.47 21.30 6.38
CA ALA A 321 9.73 21.63 5.16
C ALA A 321 8.22 21.77 5.43
N PHE A 322 7.62 20.89 6.23
CA PHE A 322 6.22 21.04 6.62
C PHE A 322 5.97 22.30 7.47
N ILE A 323 6.87 22.60 8.42
CA ILE A 323 6.79 23.85 9.22
C ILE A 323 6.86 25.07 8.29
N ALA A 324 7.82 25.10 7.36
CA ALA A 324 8.03 26.22 6.44
C ALA A 324 6.82 26.49 5.54
N ASN A 325 6.01 25.47 5.25
CA ASN A 325 4.79 25.59 4.46
C ASN A 325 3.52 25.77 5.33
N ASN A 326 3.66 26.10 6.64
CA ASN A 326 2.56 26.24 7.59
C ASN A 326 1.62 25.02 7.65
N TYR A 327 2.14 23.83 7.36
CA TYR A 327 1.36 22.61 7.38
C TYR A 327 1.28 22.06 8.79
N ARG A 328 0.09 22.11 9.39
CA ARG A 328 -0.23 21.48 10.67
C ARG A 328 -1.39 20.52 10.46
N ASP A 329 -1.10 19.23 10.54
CA ASP A 329 -2.07 18.14 10.39
C ASP A 329 -1.88 17.21 11.60
N ASP A 330 -2.97 16.80 12.23
CA ASP A 330 -3.03 15.86 13.35
C ASP A 330 -2.46 14.46 12.98
N LYS A 331 -2.29 14.18 11.69
CA LYS A 331 -1.67 12.98 11.13
C LYS A 331 -0.32 13.22 10.46
N ILE A 332 0.29 14.38 10.70
CA ILE A 332 1.59 14.71 10.10
C ILE A 332 2.65 13.66 10.46
N ASP A 333 2.57 13.03 11.62
CA ASP A 333 3.57 12.04 12.07
C ASP A 333 3.54 10.76 11.26
N ASP A 334 2.33 10.25 10.99
CA ASP A 334 2.15 9.07 10.13
C ASP A 334 2.62 9.38 8.71
N LYS A 335 2.38 10.61 8.22
CA LYS A 335 2.93 11.06 6.93
C LYS A 335 4.45 11.16 6.98
N LEU A 336 5.03 11.83 7.97
CA LEU A 336 6.48 11.97 8.18
C LEU A 336 7.16 10.61 8.20
N MET A 337 6.62 9.66 8.96
CA MET A 337 7.15 8.31 9.09
C MET A 337 7.05 7.52 7.78
N ARG A 338 5.89 7.52 7.11
CA ARG A 338 5.73 6.82 5.83
C ARG A 338 6.64 7.41 4.75
N PHE A 339 6.68 8.74 4.63
CA PHE A 339 7.54 9.41 3.66
C PHE A 339 9.01 9.20 3.96
N SER A 340 9.42 9.29 5.22
CA SER A 340 10.80 9.03 5.62
C SER A 340 11.19 7.61 5.23
N ILE A 341 10.41 6.58 5.58
CA ILE A 341 10.69 5.18 5.23
C ILE A 341 10.80 4.97 3.71
N HIS A 342 9.84 5.47 2.94
CA HIS A 342 9.86 5.28 1.48
C HIS A 342 11.03 6.01 0.83
N TYR A 343 11.21 7.28 1.14
CA TYR A 343 12.22 8.10 0.48
C TYR A 343 13.64 7.68 0.90
N TYR A 344 13.83 7.33 2.17
CA TYR A 344 15.04 6.71 2.68
C TYR A 344 15.40 5.42 1.92
N ASN A 345 14.43 4.53 1.68
CA ASN A 345 14.68 3.31 0.92
C ASN A 345 15.05 3.57 -0.54
N HIS A 346 14.52 4.63 -1.15
CA HIS A 346 14.91 5.05 -2.50
C HIS A 346 16.32 5.66 -2.52
N PHE A 347 16.65 6.53 -1.55
CA PHE A 347 17.98 7.11 -1.38
C PHE A 347 19.03 6.01 -1.23
N LYS A 348 18.78 5.02 -0.35
CA LYS A 348 19.68 3.88 -0.16
C LYS A 348 20.02 3.16 -1.45
N ARG A 349 18.99 2.81 -2.23
CA ARG A 349 19.15 2.08 -3.49
C ARG A 349 19.92 2.89 -4.52
N HIS A 350 19.71 4.20 -4.57
CA HIS A 350 20.30 5.08 -5.59
C HIS A 350 21.73 5.50 -5.25
N VAL A 351 21.96 5.92 -4.00
CA VAL A 351 23.28 6.40 -3.54
C VAL A 351 24.22 5.23 -3.26
N PHE A 352 23.74 4.16 -2.64
CA PHE A 352 24.60 3.04 -2.21
C PHE A 352 24.37 1.74 -2.99
N GLY A 353 23.51 1.72 -4.01
CA GLY A 353 23.31 0.52 -4.84
C GLY A 353 22.76 -0.71 -4.11
N THR A 354 22.27 -0.59 -2.87
CA THR A 354 21.84 -1.72 -2.03
C THR A 354 20.51 -1.47 -1.30
N ARG A 355 19.85 -2.54 -0.83
CA ARG A 355 18.60 -2.48 -0.04
C ARG A 355 18.86 -2.44 1.48
N PRO A 356 19.69 -3.33 2.06
CA PRO A 356 20.17 -3.17 3.44
C PRO A 356 21.58 -2.57 3.49
N PHE A 357 21.82 -1.74 4.51
CA PHE A 357 23.13 -1.15 4.80
C PHE A 357 24.15 -2.16 5.33
N GLU A 358 23.69 -3.32 5.79
CA GLU A 358 24.53 -4.47 6.18
C GLU A 358 25.48 -4.92 5.05
N TYR A 359 25.14 -4.64 3.79
CA TYR A 359 25.99 -4.95 2.64
C TYR A 359 26.99 -3.84 2.28
N LEU A 360 27.07 -2.76 3.07
CA LEU A 360 28.18 -1.83 2.97
C LEU A 360 29.48 -2.51 3.45
N HIS A 361 30.51 -2.46 2.64
CA HIS A 361 31.84 -2.88 3.06
C HIS A 361 32.44 -1.92 4.07
N THR A 362 32.28 -0.63 3.78
CA THR A 362 32.74 0.49 4.57
C THR A 362 31.59 1.49 4.69
N VAL A 363 31.45 2.05 5.88
CA VAL A 363 30.53 3.17 6.12
C VAL A 363 31.25 4.45 5.69
N PRO A 364 30.65 5.32 4.84
CA PRO A 364 31.21 6.63 4.58
C PRO A 364 31.31 7.44 5.88
N ALA A 365 32.37 8.22 6.04
CA ALA A 365 32.43 9.19 7.12
C ALA A 365 31.23 10.15 7.02
N THR A 366 30.66 10.55 8.16
CA THR A 366 29.45 11.41 8.21
C THR A 366 29.71 12.82 7.67
N ASP A 367 30.98 13.21 7.55
CA ASP A 367 31.46 14.46 6.94
C ASP A 367 31.95 14.30 5.50
N ASN A 368 31.78 13.12 4.88
CA ASN A 368 32.18 12.86 3.50
C ASN A 368 31.49 13.88 2.55
N PRO A 369 32.25 14.62 1.70
CA PRO A 369 31.68 15.67 0.85
C PRO A 369 30.59 15.19 -0.12
N ASP A 370 30.72 13.99 -0.69
CA ASP A 370 29.72 13.43 -1.61
C ASP A 370 28.43 13.06 -0.87
N LEU A 371 28.57 12.53 0.35
CA LEU A 371 27.44 12.28 1.23
C LEU A 371 26.74 13.59 1.59
N ILE A 372 27.48 14.60 2.05
CA ILE A 372 26.92 15.92 2.41
C ILE A 372 26.22 16.56 1.21
N SER A 373 26.79 16.46 0.00
CA SER A 373 26.17 16.94 -1.24
C SER A 373 24.83 16.23 -1.49
N ASN A 374 24.80 14.90 -1.42
CA ASN A 374 23.58 14.12 -1.56
C ASN A 374 22.53 14.43 -0.49
N LEU A 375 22.94 14.65 0.77
CA LEU A 375 22.02 15.03 1.84
C LEU A 375 21.41 16.41 1.63
N LYS A 376 22.16 17.34 1.01
CA LYS A 376 21.65 18.66 0.63
C LYS A 376 20.63 18.57 -0.49
N ILE A 377 20.95 17.86 -1.57
CA ILE A 377 20.03 17.62 -2.70
C ILE A 377 18.73 16.98 -2.20
N MET A 378 18.87 16.01 -1.29
CA MET A 378 17.75 15.37 -0.64
C MET A 378 16.86 16.35 0.14
N LYS A 379 17.46 17.24 0.94
CA LYS A 379 16.72 18.29 1.67
C LYS A 379 15.95 19.22 0.73
N ASP A 380 16.56 19.60 -0.40
CA ASP A 380 15.93 20.46 -1.40
C ASP A 380 14.73 19.73 -2.04
N ASN A 381 14.91 18.46 -2.42
CA ASN A 381 13.85 17.62 -2.99
C ASN A 381 12.67 17.40 -2.03
N VAL A 382 12.93 17.27 -0.72
CA VAL A 382 11.89 17.14 0.31
C VAL A 382 10.96 18.35 0.33
N SER A 383 11.49 19.55 0.14
CA SER A 383 10.68 20.77 0.14
C SER A 383 9.66 20.78 -1.00
N ASP A 384 10.03 20.23 -2.17
CA ASP A 384 9.13 20.11 -3.32
C ASP A 384 8.08 19.02 -3.14
N ILE A 385 8.40 17.93 -2.42
CA ILE A 385 7.42 16.89 -2.06
C ILE A 385 6.32 17.48 -1.19
N VAL A 386 6.69 18.24 -0.17
CA VAL A 386 5.71 18.83 0.76
C VAL A 386 4.72 19.72 -0.01
N LYS A 387 5.20 20.49 -1.00
CA LYS A 387 4.33 21.26 -1.89
C LYS A 387 3.38 20.37 -2.70
N GLN A 388 3.89 19.32 -3.36
CA GLN A 388 3.06 18.38 -4.13
C GLN A 388 1.98 17.68 -3.27
N ILE A 389 2.34 17.30 -2.04
CA ILE A 389 1.38 16.75 -1.06
C ILE A 389 0.28 17.77 -0.75
N MET A 390 0.66 19.02 -0.52
CA MET A 390 -0.28 20.09 -0.21
C MET A 390 -1.19 20.43 -1.39
N ASP A 391 -0.67 20.36 -2.61
CA ASP A 391 -1.40 20.59 -3.85
C ASP A 391 -2.31 19.42 -4.25
N LYS A 392 -2.35 18.35 -3.44
CA LYS A 392 -3.14 17.12 -3.65
C LYS A 392 -2.86 16.47 -5.01
N GLU A 393 -1.63 16.55 -5.51
CA GLU A 393 -1.26 15.80 -6.72
C GLU A 393 -1.46 14.29 -6.46
N GLU A 394 -2.26 13.62 -7.30
CA GLU A 394 -2.67 12.22 -7.10
C GLU A 394 -1.49 11.23 -7.08
N LYS A 395 -0.31 11.61 -7.58
CA LYS A 395 0.87 10.73 -7.65
C LYS A 395 2.18 11.50 -7.45
N ILE A 396 2.78 11.33 -6.27
CA ILE A 396 4.15 11.78 -5.99
C ILE A 396 5.14 10.92 -6.79
N SER A 397 5.90 11.53 -7.69
CA SER A 397 6.89 10.81 -8.50
C SER A 397 8.21 10.69 -7.75
N PHE A 398 8.41 9.59 -7.02
CA PHE A 398 9.68 9.31 -6.33
C PHE A 398 10.89 9.25 -7.25
N LYS A 399 10.69 8.97 -8.54
CA LYS A 399 11.76 8.95 -9.55
C LYS A 399 12.39 10.34 -9.72
N ARG A 400 11.59 11.41 -9.72
CA ARG A 400 12.12 12.79 -9.79
C ARG A 400 13.00 13.13 -8.59
N LEU A 401 12.65 12.60 -7.41
CA LEU A 401 13.30 12.91 -6.14
C LEU A 401 14.71 12.33 -5.97
N ILE A 402 15.10 11.40 -6.84
CA ILE A 402 16.40 10.74 -6.78
C ILE A 402 17.25 10.98 -8.03
N ASN A 403 16.69 11.61 -9.07
CA ASN A 403 17.41 11.82 -10.34
C ASN A 403 18.68 12.67 -10.18
N ASP A 404 18.65 13.61 -9.24
CA ASP A 404 19.77 14.53 -8.99
C ASP A 404 20.76 13.97 -7.96
N LEU A 405 20.44 12.84 -7.31
CA LEU A 405 21.36 12.20 -6.37
C LEU A 405 22.51 11.52 -7.14
N ILE A 406 23.70 11.64 -6.59
CA ILE A 406 24.94 11.12 -7.16
C ILE A 406 25.24 9.75 -6.52
N PRO A 407 25.30 8.65 -7.29
CA PRO A 407 25.71 7.36 -6.77
C PRO A 407 27.11 7.40 -6.15
N MET A 408 27.30 6.68 -5.04
CA MET A 408 28.56 6.50 -4.34
C MET A 408 29.03 5.03 -4.50
N PRO A 409 29.52 4.62 -5.69
CA PRO A 409 29.77 3.22 -6.04
C PRO A 409 30.89 2.54 -5.26
N GLY A 410 31.74 3.31 -4.55
CA GLY A 410 32.85 2.78 -3.73
C GLY A 410 32.41 2.08 -2.44
N TYR A 411 31.11 2.08 -2.12
CA TYR A 411 30.58 1.59 -0.85
C TYR A 411 29.72 0.32 -0.99
N VAL A 412 29.59 -0.22 -2.21
CA VAL A 412 28.79 -1.42 -2.51
C VAL A 412 29.67 -2.66 -2.55
N LYS A 413 29.22 -3.78 -1.97
CA LYS A 413 29.80 -5.10 -2.25
C LYS A 413 29.68 -5.44 -3.74
N PRO A 414 30.78 -5.71 -4.47
CA PRO A 414 30.66 -6.40 -5.75
C PRO A 414 29.87 -7.68 -5.47
N LYS A 415 28.80 -7.94 -6.24
CA LYS A 415 28.07 -9.21 -6.13
C LYS A 415 29.09 -10.34 -6.14
N ASP A 416 29.22 -11.05 -5.02
CA ASP A 416 29.97 -12.29 -5.02
C ASP A 416 29.34 -13.16 -6.12
N ASN A 417 30.19 -13.62 -7.05
CA ASN A 417 29.78 -14.55 -8.08
C ASN A 417 29.13 -15.77 -7.41
N ALA A 418 27.81 -15.94 -7.60
CA ALA A 418 27.09 -17.17 -7.35
C ALA A 418 25.96 -17.30 -8.37
#